data_AF-A0A7S3IA60-F1
#
_entry.id   AF-A0A7S3IA60-F1
#
_cell.length_a   1.000
_cell.length_b   1.000
_cell.length_c   1.000
_cell.angle_alpha   90.00
_cell.angle_beta   90.00
_cell.angle_gamma   90.00
#
_symmetry.space_group_name_H-M   'P 1'
#
loop_
_entity.id
_entity.type
_entity.pdbx_description
1 polymer ?
#
loop_
_entity_poly.entity_id
_entity_poly.type
_entity_poly.pdbx_seq_one_letter_code
_entity_poly.pdbx_strand_id
1 'polypeptide(L)'
;PGMKVAIVGIGGLGHLGIQFANKMGCEVTAISTSPSKEEEARSFGAHHFLNSKDPEQVKNAMGSFDFLMNTSTGTDLTADAMLLKKRGIYNVVGIPGKENDFNFNLMPFL
;
A
#
# COMPACT_ATOMS: atom_id res chain seq x y z
N PRO A 1 17.27 10.52 2.27
CA PRO A 1 17.65 9.10 2.07
C PRO A 1 16.51 8.19 2.56
N GLY A 2 16.12 7.20 1.74
CA GLY A 2 15.04 6.22 1.97
C GLY A 2 13.62 6.74 1.76
N MET A 3 13.01 6.52 0.59
CA MET A 3 11.56 6.74 0.40
C MET A 3 10.76 5.66 1.15
N LYS A 4 9.62 6.03 1.74
CA LYS A 4 8.66 5.07 2.30
C LYS A 4 7.73 4.58 1.19
N VAL A 5 7.87 3.31 0.83
CA VAL A 5 7.14 2.66 -0.28
C VAL A 5 6.13 1.67 0.29
N ALA A 6 4.86 1.82 -0.07
CA ALA A 6 3.82 0.85 0.21
C ALA A 6 3.53 -0.01 -1.04
N ILE A 7 3.49 -1.33 -0.87
CA ILE A 7 3.08 -2.27 -1.92
C ILE A 7 1.78 -2.95 -1.47
N VAL A 8 0.67 -2.65 -2.14
CA VAL A 8 -0.64 -3.25 -1.89
C VAL A 8 -0.84 -4.48 -2.77
N GLY A 9 -1.12 -5.61 -2.12
CA GLY A 9 -1.22 -6.92 -2.77
C GLY A 9 0.10 -7.67 -2.77
N ILE A 10 0.06 -8.93 -2.32
CA ILE A 10 1.23 -9.81 -2.14
C ILE A 10 1.03 -11.05 -3.03
N GLY A 11 1.03 -10.78 -4.34
CA GLY A 11 0.98 -11.77 -5.43
C GLY A 11 2.17 -11.61 -6.37
N GLY A 12 2.09 -12.09 -7.61
CA GLY A 12 3.22 -12.07 -8.56
C GLY A 12 3.88 -10.70 -8.74
N LEU A 13 3.09 -9.66 -9.07
CA LEU A 13 3.60 -8.29 -9.21
C LEU A 13 4.02 -7.67 -7.87
N GLY A 14 3.25 -7.92 -6.82
CA GLY A 14 3.55 -7.41 -5.47
C GLY A 14 4.90 -7.90 -4.94
N HIS A 15 5.22 -9.18 -5.11
CA HIS A 15 6.52 -9.73 -4.73
C HIS A 15 7.68 -9.06 -5.47
N LEU A 16 7.52 -8.77 -6.76
CA LEU A 16 8.53 -8.05 -7.53
C LEU A 16 8.67 -6.60 -7.05
N GLY A 17 7.54 -5.93 -6.73
CA GLY A 17 7.53 -4.58 -6.18
C GLY A 17 8.28 -4.49 -4.85
N ILE A 18 8.05 -5.43 -3.93
CA ILE A 18 8.73 -5.48 -2.62
C ILE A 18 10.24 -5.63 -2.81
N GLN A 19 10.67 -6.60 -3.61
CA GLN A 19 12.09 -6.87 -3.85
C GLN A 19 12.78 -5.68 -4.51
N PHE A 20 12.16 -5.09 -5.53
CA PHE A 20 12.72 -3.97 -6.27
C PHE A 20 12.88 -2.74 -5.37
N ALA A 21 11.83 -2.35 -4.65
CA ALA A 21 11.88 -1.20 -3.74
C ALA A 21 12.92 -1.40 -2.62
N ASN A 22 13.02 -2.60 -2.06
CA ASN A 22 14.05 -2.91 -1.06
C ASN A 22 15.46 -2.78 -1.65
N LYS A 23 15.70 -3.33 -2.85
CA LYS A 23 17.01 -3.22 -3.53
C LYS A 23 17.36 -1.79 -3.95
N MET A 24 16.38 -0.92 -4.11
CA MET A 24 16.57 0.53 -4.30
C MET A 24 16.88 1.30 -3.02
N GLY A 25 16.88 0.64 -1.86
CA GLY A 25 17.12 1.27 -0.56
C GLY A 25 15.91 2.02 0.00
N CYS A 26 14.69 1.66 -0.41
CA CYS A 26 13.45 2.18 0.16
C CYS A 26 13.09 1.45 1.47
N GLU A 27 12.37 2.14 2.35
CA GLU A 27 11.70 1.52 3.49
C GLU A 27 10.35 0.97 3.01
N VAL A 28 10.24 -0.36 2.94
CA VAL A 28 9.13 -1.04 2.27
C VAL A 28 8.10 -1.55 3.27
N THR A 29 6.84 -1.16 3.09
CA THR A 29 5.68 -1.73 3.77
C THR A 29 4.85 -2.55 2.80
N ALA A 30 4.67 -3.84 3.09
CA ALA A 30 3.72 -4.68 2.37
C ALA A 30 2.32 -4.56 2.99
N ILE A 31 1.29 -4.40 2.17
CA ILE A 31 -0.10 -4.22 2.61
C ILE A 31 -0.95 -5.36 2.06
N SER A 32 -1.69 -6.04 2.93
CA SER A 32 -2.55 -7.17 2.56
C SER A 32 -3.73 -7.33 3.52
N THR A 33 -4.83 -7.92 3.02
CA THR A 33 -5.97 -8.33 3.85
C THR A 33 -5.74 -9.64 4.60
N SER A 34 -4.66 -10.36 4.26
CA SER A 34 -4.37 -11.71 4.74
C SER A 34 -3.12 -11.69 5.61
N PRO A 35 -3.24 -11.74 6.94
CA PRO A 35 -2.10 -11.73 7.87
C PRO A 35 -1.09 -12.86 7.60
N SER A 36 -1.56 -14.00 7.09
CA SER A 36 -0.71 -15.14 6.71
C SER A 36 0.34 -14.82 5.63
N LYS A 37 0.23 -13.68 4.94
CA LYS A 37 1.20 -13.22 3.95
C LYS A 37 2.39 -12.45 4.53
N GLU A 38 2.40 -12.21 5.85
CA GLU A 38 3.46 -11.41 6.48
C GLU A 38 4.83 -12.05 6.37
N GLU A 39 4.97 -13.31 6.74
CA GLU A 39 6.25 -14.03 6.68
C GLU A 39 6.81 -14.06 5.25
N GLU A 40 5.94 -14.36 4.28
CA GLU A 40 6.28 -14.33 2.85
C GLU A 40 6.76 -12.94 2.41
N ALA A 41 6.02 -11.87 2.73
CA ALA A 41 6.42 -10.51 2.38
C ALA A 41 7.76 -10.10 3.01
N ARG A 42 8.01 -10.47 4.28
CA ARG A 42 9.28 -10.22 4.95
C ARG A 42 10.41 -10.98 4.28
N SER A 43 10.19 -12.23 3.86
CA SER A 43 11.17 -13.02 3.11
C SER A 43 11.58 -12.37 1.78
N PHE A 44 10.66 -11.62 1.15
CA PHE A 44 10.92 -10.85 -0.07
C PHE A 44 11.55 -9.46 0.19
N GLY A 45 11.73 -9.07 1.45
CA GLY A 45 12.41 -7.83 1.82
C GLY A 45 11.49 -6.68 2.26
N ALA A 46 10.23 -6.96 2.61
CA ALA A 46 9.41 -5.97 3.30
C ALA A 46 9.97 -5.71 4.71
N HIS A 47 10.11 -4.43 5.07
CA HIS A 47 10.53 -4.01 6.41
C HIS A 47 9.36 -4.06 7.38
N HIS A 48 8.18 -3.68 6.88
CA HIS A 48 6.93 -3.65 7.63
C HIS A 48 5.83 -4.41 6.90
N PHE A 49 4.82 -4.81 7.67
CA PHE A 49 3.61 -5.40 7.16
C PHE A 49 2.41 -4.66 7.76
N LEU A 50 1.42 -4.34 6.93
CA LEU A 50 0.18 -3.69 7.33
C LEU A 50 -0.99 -4.59 6.94
N ASN A 51 -1.78 -5.00 7.93
CA ASN A 51 -3.05 -5.66 7.67
C ASN A 51 -4.11 -4.61 7.34
N SER A 52 -4.59 -4.57 6.09
CA SER A 52 -5.58 -3.55 5.67
C SER A 52 -6.96 -3.72 6.32
N LYS A 53 -7.21 -4.84 7.00
CA LYS A 53 -8.41 -5.07 7.82
C LYS A 53 -8.27 -4.62 9.28
N ASP A 54 -7.08 -4.20 9.70
CA ASP A 54 -6.84 -3.68 11.04
C ASP A 54 -6.96 -2.14 11.01
N PRO A 55 -8.07 -1.56 11.54
CA PRO A 55 -8.32 -0.12 11.44
C PRO A 55 -7.28 0.71 12.20
N GLU A 56 -6.69 0.18 13.28
CA GLU A 56 -5.66 0.91 14.04
C GLU A 56 -4.34 0.97 13.25
N GLN A 57 -3.96 -0.13 12.58
CA GLN A 57 -2.79 -0.12 11.69
C GLN A 57 -2.98 0.85 10.52
N VAL A 58 -4.15 0.83 9.88
CA VAL A 58 -4.48 1.74 8.77
C VAL A 58 -4.44 3.19 9.24
N LYS A 59 -5.07 3.51 10.36
CA LYS A 59 -5.08 4.86 10.95
C LYS A 59 -3.68 5.36 11.25
N ASN A 60 -2.82 4.53 11.83
CA ASN A 60 -1.44 4.89 12.15
C ASN A 60 -0.55 5.08 10.90
N ALA A 61 -0.93 4.51 9.76
CA ALA A 61 -0.21 4.62 8.51
C ALA A 61 -0.70 5.76 7.59
N MET A 62 -1.76 6.49 7.97
CA MET A 62 -2.24 7.63 7.18
C MET A 62 -1.13 8.66 6.95
N GLY A 63 -1.04 9.19 5.74
CA GLY A 63 -0.05 10.22 5.40
C GLY A 63 1.41 9.79 5.54
N SER A 64 1.73 8.49 5.50
CA SER A 64 3.06 7.97 5.82
C SER A 64 3.92 7.59 4.61
N PHE A 65 3.34 7.38 3.43
CA PHE A 65 4.07 6.87 2.27
C PHE A 65 4.37 7.94 1.22
N ASP A 66 5.56 7.89 0.64
CA ASP A 66 5.97 8.74 -0.49
C ASP A 66 5.47 8.16 -1.83
N PHE A 67 5.36 6.83 -1.90
CA PHE A 67 4.90 6.10 -3.08
C PHE A 67 4.10 4.88 -2.64
N LEU A 68 2.97 4.64 -3.31
CA LEU A 68 2.11 3.48 -3.08
C LEU A 68 1.82 2.80 -4.42
N MET A 69 2.09 1.51 -4.53
CA MET A 69 1.80 0.70 -5.71
C MET A 69 0.73 -0.33 -5.39
N ASN A 70 -0.42 -0.21 -6.04
CA ASN A 70 -1.50 -1.17 -5.90
C ASN A 70 -1.52 -2.17 -7.04
N THR A 71 -1.26 -3.43 -6.69
CA THR A 71 -1.25 -4.59 -7.58
C THR A 71 -2.48 -5.48 -7.41
N SER A 72 -3.38 -5.13 -6.48
CA SER A 72 -4.58 -5.88 -6.17
C SER A 72 -5.77 -5.43 -7.02
N THR A 73 -6.79 -6.27 -7.14
CA THR A 73 -7.98 -6.03 -7.97
C THR A 73 -9.25 -5.70 -7.16
N GLY A 74 -9.14 -5.56 -5.84
CA GLY A 74 -10.29 -5.50 -4.94
C GLY A 74 -10.15 -4.59 -3.73
N THR A 75 -9.23 -3.62 -3.75
CA THR A 75 -9.10 -2.63 -2.66
C THR A 75 -9.89 -1.37 -2.93
N ASP A 76 -10.21 -0.67 -1.85
CA ASP A 76 -10.75 0.69 -1.88
C ASP A 76 -9.61 1.67 -2.21
N LEU A 77 -9.64 2.19 -3.44
CA LEU A 77 -8.61 3.11 -3.93
C LEU A 77 -8.58 4.43 -3.13
N THR A 78 -9.72 4.86 -2.60
CA THR A 78 -9.82 6.08 -1.80
C THR A 78 -9.11 5.90 -0.46
N ALA A 79 -9.35 4.78 0.21
CA ALA A 79 -8.68 4.44 1.47
C ALA A 79 -7.16 4.31 1.28
N ASP A 80 -6.72 3.64 0.20
CA ASP A 80 -5.29 3.52 -0.14
C ASP A 80 -4.64 4.89 -0.35
N ALA A 81 -5.33 5.82 -1.03
CA ALA A 81 -4.83 7.17 -1.29
C ALA A 81 -4.61 7.99 -0.01
N MET A 82 -5.37 7.75 1.06
CA MET A 82 -5.19 8.42 2.36
C MET A 82 -3.89 8.01 3.08
N LEU A 83 -3.26 6.90 2.69
CA LEU A 83 -1.99 6.47 3.24
C LEU A 83 -0.80 7.28 2.70
N LEU A 84 -1.00 8.02 1.59
CA LEU A 84 0.03 8.84 0.98
C LEU A 84 0.25 10.15 1.71
N LYS A 85 1.52 10.55 1.83
CA LYS A 85 1.92 11.92 2.16
C LYS A 85 1.36 12.90 1.13
N LYS A 86 1.32 14.18 1.50
CA LYS A 86 1.11 15.27 0.52
C LYS A 86 2.13 15.13 -0.63
N ARG A 87 1.63 15.16 -1.87
CA ARG A 87 2.42 14.97 -3.11
C ARG A 87 3.00 13.56 -3.27
N GLY A 88 2.55 12.59 -2.49
CA GLY A 88 2.85 11.17 -2.71
C GLY A 88 2.25 10.68 -4.02
N ILE A 89 2.87 9.65 -4.59
CA ILE A 89 2.44 9.08 -5.87
C ILE A 89 1.65 7.80 -5.60
N TYR A 90 0.41 7.77 -6.09
CA TYR A 90 -0.36 6.53 -6.17
C TYR A 90 -0.24 5.93 -7.57
N ASN A 91 0.39 4.76 -7.69
CA ASN A 91 0.45 3.99 -8.91
C ASN A 91 -0.48 2.76 -8.82
N VAL A 92 -1.52 2.73 -9.64
CA VAL A 92 -2.46 1.60 -9.71
C VAL A 92 -2.13 0.79 -10.97
N VAL A 93 -1.72 -0.45 -10.78
CA VAL A 93 -1.43 -1.40 -11.89
C VAL A 93 -2.35 -2.62 -11.87
N GLY A 94 -3.06 -2.86 -10.77
CA GLY A 94 -4.15 -3.83 -10.72
C GLY A 94 -5.41 -3.25 -11.36
N ILE A 95 -6.05 -3.99 -12.26
CA ILE A 95 -7.34 -3.60 -12.85
C ILE A 95 -8.43 -4.01 -11.86
N PRO A 96 -9.20 -3.07 -11.28
CA PRO A 96 -10.28 -3.42 -10.39
C PRO A 96 -11.39 -4.16 -11.12
N GLY A 97 -11.90 -5.25 -10.52
CA GLY A 97 -13.00 -6.03 -11.10
C GLY A 97 -14.39 -5.43 -10.88
N LYS A 98 -14.48 -4.31 -10.16
CA LYS A 98 -15.71 -3.57 -9.87
C LYS A 98 -15.48 -2.10 -10.20
N GLU A 99 -16.56 -1.38 -10.49
CA GLU A 99 -16.51 0.08 -10.55
C GLU A 99 -15.95 0.60 -9.23
N ASN A 100 -14.82 1.31 -9.33
CA ASN A 100 -14.19 1.95 -8.20
C ASN A 100 -14.42 3.45 -8.36
N ASP A 101 -15.30 3.99 -7.53
CA ASP A 101 -15.44 5.43 -7.40
C ASP A 101 -14.23 5.96 -6.64
N PHE A 102 -13.39 6.74 -7.32
CA PHE A 102 -12.39 7.56 -6.67
C PHE A 102 -13.10 8.76 -6.02
N ASN A 103 -13.68 8.51 -4.85
CA ASN A 103 -14.49 9.51 -4.19
C ASN A 103 -13.62 10.29 -3.20
N PHE A 104 -12.96 11.33 -3.71
CA PHE A 104 -12.38 12.38 -2.88
C PHE A 104 -13.47 13.32 -2.35
N ASN A 105 -14.55 12.77 -1.80
CA ASN A 105 -15.43 13.56 -0.95
C ASN A 105 -14.52 14.10 0.15
N LEU A 106 -14.26 15.40 0.07
CA LEU A 106 -13.65 16.21 1.10
C LEU A 106 -14.55 16.06 2.34
N MET A 107 -14.35 14.99 3.12
CA MET A 107 -15.07 14.84 4.36
C MET A 107 -14.65 15.99 5.30
N PRO A 108 -15.62 16.51 6.07
CA PRO A 108 -15.51 17.78 6.76
C PRO A 108 -14.61 17.60 7.99
N PHE A 109 -13.34 17.94 7.84
CA PHE A 109 -12.46 18.18 8.98
C PHE A 109 -12.11 19.67 9.11
N LEU A 110 -13.02 20.53 8.62
CA LEU A 110 -13.26 21.88 9.12
C LEU A 110 -14.49 21.85 10.03
#